data_AF-A0A6L9L8C0-F1
#
_entry.id   AF-A0A6L9L8C0-F1
#
_cell.length_a   1.000
_cell.length_b   1.000
_cell.length_c   1.000
_cell.angle_alpha   90.00
_cell.angle_beta   90.00
_cell.angle_gamma   90.00
#
_symmetry.space_group_name_H-M   'P 1'
#
loop_
_entity.id
_entity.type
_entity.pdbx_description
1 polymer ?
#
loop_
_entity_poly.entity_id
_entity_poly.type
_entity_poly.pdbx_seq_one_letter_code
_entity_poly.pdbx_strand_id
1 'polypeptide(L)'
;MEDHSYLNTNLLSNMVKVRRGEKVLRDVAKEIGGISPSTLSRIEQGHVPDVETFIKICQWLGEPTETFVIPANTSVQADTSQEKIIAHLRAEKTLKPKTVEMLVKVIELAYSQED
;
A
#
# COMPACT_ATOMS: atom_id res chain seq x y z
N MET A 1 -0.37 -27.61 8.05
CA MET A 1 -0.53 -26.71 6.90
C MET A 1 0.30 -25.49 7.26
N GLU A 2 1.46 -25.32 6.62
CA GLU A 2 2.38 -24.24 6.99
C GLU A 2 1.80 -22.91 6.52
N ASP A 3 1.49 -22.03 7.49
CA ASP A 3 1.07 -20.66 7.24
C ASP A 3 2.27 -19.86 6.75
N HIS A 4 2.55 -19.93 5.45
CA HIS A 4 3.56 -19.07 4.84
C HIS A 4 2.99 -17.66 4.71
N SER A 5 3.49 -16.73 5.52
CA SER A 5 3.21 -15.31 5.35
C SER A 5 4.06 -14.76 4.21
N TYR A 6 3.45 -13.98 3.31
CA TYR A 6 4.14 -13.45 2.13
C TYR A 6 4.25 -11.93 2.17
N LEU A 7 5.34 -11.40 1.63
CA LEU A 7 5.53 -9.96 1.50
C LEU A 7 4.67 -9.41 0.35
N ASN A 8 3.84 -8.41 0.66
CA ASN A 8 3.08 -7.63 -0.30
C ASN A 8 3.98 -6.61 -1.00
N THR A 9 4.68 -7.05 -2.04
CA THR A 9 5.58 -6.17 -2.82
C THR A 9 4.84 -5.08 -3.58
N ASN A 10 3.58 -5.30 -3.97
CA ASN A 10 2.75 -4.29 -4.60
C ASN A 10 2.48 -3.12 -3.65
N LEU A 11 2.02 -3.40 -2.43
CA LEU A 11 1.81 -2.37 -1.41
C LEU A 11 3.10 -1.63 -1.09
N LEU A 12 4.20 -2.37 -0.89
CA LEU A 12 5.51 -1.78 -0.60
C LEU A 12 5.97 -0.85 -1.73
N SER A 13 5.91 -1.30 -2.99
CA SER A 13 6.32 -0.52 -4.15
C SER A 13 5.49 0.76 -4.32
N ASN A 14 4.18 0.69 -4.09
CA ASN A 14 3.29 1.84 -4.18
C ASN A 14 3.57 2.86 -3.07
N MET A 15 3.73 2.40 -1.82
CA MET A 15 4.06 3.29 -0.70
C MET A 15 5.41 3.98 -0.90
N VAL A 16 6.40 3.25 -1.42
CA VAL A 16 7.71 3.82 -1.78
C VAL A 16 7.57 4.90 -2.86
N LYS A 17 6.82 4.63 -3.94
CA LYS A 17 6.57 5.62 -5.01
C LYS A 17 5.87 6.87 -4.48
N VAL A 18 4.82 6.69 -3.69
CA VAL A 18 4.03 7.79 -3.11
C VAL A 18 4.92 8.67 -2.22
N ARG A 19 5.71 8.07 -1.34
CA ARG A 19 6.61 8.83 -0.45
C ARG A 19 7.77 9.47 -1.21
N ARG A 20 8.31 8.80 -2.23
CA ARG A 20 9.38 9.38 -3.08
C ARG A 20 8.86 10.62 -3.83
N GLY A 21 7.64 10.56 -4.37
CA GLY A 21 7.09 11.60 -5.23
C GLY A 21 8.03 11.87 -6.42
N GLU A 22 8.33 13.15 -6.64
CA GLU A 22 9.21 13.60 -7.74
C GLU A 22 10.71 13.55 -7.39
N LYS A 23 11.08 13.10 -6.19
CA LYS A 23 12.50 13.01 -5.81
C LYS A 23 13.25 12.01 -6.68
N VAL A 24 14.52 12.32 -6.95
CA VAL A 24 15.40 11.46 -7.73
C VAL A 24 15.77 10.21 -6.92
N LEU A 25 15.77 9.05 -7.58
CA LEU A 25 16.09 7.75 -6.96
C LEU A 25 17.39 7.76 -6.16
N ARG A 26 18.42 8.49 -6.63
CA ARG A 26 19.72 8.58 -5.94
C ARG A 26 19.62 9.23 -4.56
N ASP A 27 18.81 10.26 -4.42
CA ASP A 27 18.68 10.98 -3.16
C ASP A 27 17.86 10.16 -2.17
N VAL A 28 16.75 9.59 -2.63
CA VAL A 28 15.92 8.71 -1.80
C VAL A 28 16.65 7.46 -1.38
N ALA A 29 17.46 6.86 -2.26
CA ALA A 29 18.26 5.69 -1.91
C ALA A 29 19.27 5.99 -0.79
N LYS A 30 19.80 7.22 -0.73
CA LYS A 30 20.62 7.69 0.41
C LYS A 30 19.77 7.89 1.67
N GLU A 31 18.60 8.54 1.55
CA GLU A 31 17.67 8.77 2.66
C GLU A 31 17.21 7.47 3.34
N ILE A 32 17.01 6.39 2.58
CA ILE A 32 16.59 5.08 3.08
C ILE A 32 17.68 4.37 3.92
N GLY A 33 18.93 4.85 3.88
CA GLY A 33 20.06 4.22 4.57
C GLY A 33 21.10 3.64 3.62
N GLY A 34 21.30 4.32 2.47
CA GLY A 34 22.40 4.03 1.56
C GLY A 34 22.20 2.80 0.67
N ILE A 35 20.98 2.49 0.26
CA ILE A 35 20.74 1.44 -0.75
C ILE A 35 21.18 1.93 -2.14
N SER A 36 21.34 1.02 -3.10
CA SER A 36 21.67 1.43 -4.47
C SER A 36 20.42 2.00 -5.18
N PRO A 37 20.56 3.00 -6.08
CA PRO A 37 19.44 3.50 -6.88
C PRO A 37 18.79 2.40 -7.72
N SER A 38 19.59 1.44 -8.19
CA SER A 38 19.12 0.27 -8.93
C SER A 38 18.27 -0.67 -8.06
N THR A 39 18.63 -0.84 -6.78
CA THR A 39 17.84 -1.58 -5.80
C THR A 39 16.48 -0.91 -5.60
N LEU A 40 16.48 0.40 -5.37
CA LEU A 40 15.24 1.19 -5.21
C LEU A 40 14.35 1.08 -6.46
N SER A 41 14.92 1.18 -7.67
CA SER A 41 14.17 1.01 -8.91
C SER A 41 13.52 -0.38 -9.03
N ARG A 42 14.21 -1.45 -8.61
CA ARG A 42 13.64 -2.81 -8.64
C ARG A 42 12.49 -2.96 -7.66
N ILE A 43 12.62 -2.37 -6.47
CA ILE A 43 11.55 -2.36 -5.46
C ILE A 43 10.32 -1.61 -5.99
N GLU A 44 10.51 -0.47 -6.66
CA GLU A 44 9.40 0.26 -7.30
C GLU A 44 8.74 -0.54 -8.44
N GLN A 45 9.45 -1.51 -9.01
CA GLN A 45 8.91 -2.45 -9.99
C GLN A 45 8.28 -3.69 -9.35
N GLY A 46 8.22 -3.77 -8.01
CA GLY A 46 7.59 -4.87 -7.28
C GLY A 46 8.50 -6.07 -6.99
N HIS A 47 9.81 -5.95 -7.18
CA HIS A 47 10.75 -7.00 -6.80
C HIS A 47 10.83 -7.13 -5.28
N VAL A 48 11.01 -8.37 -4.82
CA VAL A 48 11.20 -8.69 -3.40
C VAL A 48 12.56 -8.15 -2.93
N PRO A 49 12.61 -7.22 -1.97
CA PRO A 49 13.86 -6.80 -1.35
C PRO A 49 14.44 -7.90 -0.46
N ASP A 50 15.75 -7.85 -0.23
CA ASP A 50 16.36 -8.60 0.87
C ASP A 50 15.90 -8.06 2.24
N VAL A 51 16.13 -8.82 3.31
CA VAL A 51 15.65 -8.50 4.65
C VAL A 51 16.19 -7.17 5.16
N GLU A 52 17.45 -6.85 4.90
CA GLU A 52 18.08 -5.61 5.37
C GLU A 52 17.48 -4.40 4.66
N THR A 53 17.36 -4.49 3.33
CA THR A 53 16.72 -3.47 2.50
C THR A 53 15.26 -3.26 2.89
N PHE A 54 14.52 -4.33 3.17
CA PHE A 54 13.13 -4.24 3.61
C PHE A 54 12.99 -3.45 4.92
N ILE A 55 13.78 -3.78 5.95
CA ILE A 55 13.75 -3.10 7.24
C ILE A 55 14.06 -1.61 7.08
N LYS A 56 15.09 -1.28 6.29
CA LYS A 56 15.45 0.11 5.97
C LYS A 56 14.30 0.88 5.33
N ILE A 57 13.57 0.24 4.41
CA ILE A 57 12.42 0.85 3.75
C ILE A 57 11.26 1.02 4.72
N CYS A 58 10.95 0.04 5.56
CA CYS A 58 9.92 0.17 6.59
C CYS A 58 10.21 1.34 7.53
N GLN A 59 11.45 1.42 8.02
CA GLN A 59 11.90 2.53 8.87
C GLN A 59 11.81 3.88 8.15
N TRP A 60 12.27 3.92 6.89
CA TRP A 60 12.14 5.12 6.09
C TRP A 60 10.67 5.49 5.94
N LEU A 61 9.78 4.58 5.54
CA LEU A 61 8.33 4.78 5.38
C LEU A 61 7.63 5.15 6.70
N GLY A 62 8.21 4.83 7.86
CA GLY A 62 7.58 5.00 9.16
C GLY A 62 6.49 3.97 9.44
N GLU A 63 6.52 2.84 8.73
CA GLU A 63 5.52 1.78 8.79
C GLU A 63 6.12 0.51 9.42
N PRO A 64 5.36 -0.21 10.27
CA PRO A 64 5.82 -1.48 10.81
C PRO A 64 5.93 -2.54 9.71
N THR A 65 6.77 -3.55 9.92
CA THR A 65 7.01 -4.61 8.93
C THR A 65 5.74 -5.41 8.60
N GLU A 66 4.88 -5.56 9.59
CA GLU A 66 3.61 -6.26 9.57
C GLU A 66 2.63 -5.64 8.57
N THR A 67 2.73 -4.33 8.31
CA THR A 67 1.92 -3.64 7.30
C THR A 67 2.07 -4.29 5.92
N PHE A 68 3.25 -4.83 5.62
CA PHE A 68 3.56 -5.41 4.32
C PHE A 68 3.48 -6.93 4.29
N VAL A 69 3.20 -7.60 5.41
CA VAL A 69 3.15 -9.06 5.48
C VAL A 69 1.69 -9.51 5.44
N ILE A 70 1.31 -10.24 4.39
CA ILE A 70 -0.04 -10.80 4.25
C ILE A 70 -0.08 -12.15 4.97
N PRO A 71 -0.95 -12.33 5.98
CA PRO A 71 -1.15 -13.64 6.58
C PRO A 71 -1.87 -14.56 5.59
N ALA A 72 -1.41 -15.81 5.51
CA ALA A 72 -1.90 -16.85 4.60
C ALA A 72 -3.42 -17.09 4.66
N ASN A 73 -4.04 -16.77 5.80
CA ASN A 73 -5.48 -16.94 6.05
C ASN A 73 -6.33 -15.71 5.72
N THR A 74 -5.78 -14.69 5.06
CA THR A 74 -6.63 -13.67 4.43
C THR A 74 -7.15 -14.29 3.13
N SER A 75 -8.23 -15.06 3.21
CA SER A 75 -9.09 -15.21 2.05
C SER A 75 -9.47 -13.79 1.64
N VAL A 76 -8.84 -13.32 0.57
CA VAL A 76 -9.37 -12.21 -0.21
C VAL A 76 -10.64 -12.78 -0.83
N GLN A 77 -11.69 -12.95 -0.02
CA GLN A 77 -13.04 -12.90 -0.53
C GLN A 77 -13.06 -11.61 -1.33
N ALA A 78 -13.38 -11.78 -2.60
CA ALA A 78 -13.59 -10.72 -3.57
C ALA A 78 -14.85 -9.92 -3.20
N ASP A 79 -14.94 -9.46 -1.96
CA ASP A 79 -15.59 -8.18 -1.70
C ASP A 79 -14.71 -7.20 -2.45
N THR A 80 -15.26 -6.65 -3.52
CA THR A 80 -14.58 -5.68 -4.37
C THR A 80 -13.95 -4.62 -3.47
N SER A 81 -12.75 -4.12 -3.80
CA SER A 81 -12.12 -3.03 -3.03
C SER A 81 -13.10 -1.89 -2.73
N GLN A 82 -14.05 -1.66 -3.64
CA GLN A 82 -15.19 -0.78 -3.49
C GLN A 82 -16.07 -1.07 -2.26
N GLU A 83 -16.54 -2.30 -2.05
CA GLU A 83 -17.42 -2.66 -0.93
C GLU A 83 -16.76 -2.45 0.42
N LYS A 84 -15.46 -2.77 0.55
CA LYS A 84 -14.69 -2.53 1.77
C LYS A 84 -14.54 -1.04 2.05
N ILE A 85 -14.20 -0.25 1.03
CA ILE A 85 -14.08 1.21 1.17
C ILE A 85 -15.42 1.81 1.61
N ILE A 86 -16.53 1.41 0.99
CA ILE A 86 -17.88 1.88 1.34
C ILE A 86 -18.26 1.47 2.77
N ALA A 87 -17.95 0.24 3.20
CA ALA A 87 -18.23 -0.22 4.55
C ALA A 87 -17.48 0.59 5.62
N HIS A 88 -16.17 0.84 5.41
CA HIS A 88 -15.38 1.67 6.31
C HIS A 88 -15.89 3.12 6.36
N LEU A 89 -16.23 3.69 5.21
CA LEU A 89 -16.77 5.05 5.13
C LEU A 89 -18.13 5.18 5.83
N ARG A 90 -18.98 4.14 5.77
CA ARG A 90 -20.27 4.10 6.49
C ARG A 90 -20.10 3.90 8.00
N ALA A 91 -19.02 3.26 8.44
CA ALA A 91 -18.71 3.07 9.84
C ALA A 91 -18.11 4.34 10.50
N GLU A 92 -17.68 5.32 9.71
CA GLU A 92 -17.10 6.57 10.18
C GLU A 92 -18.16 7.46 10.87
N LYS A 93 -17.97 7.73 12.16
CA LYS A 93 -18.94 8.46 13.00
C LYS A 93 -18.72 9.98 13.01
N THR A 94 -17.57 10.45 12.56
CA THR A 94 -17.23 11.87 12.53
C THR A 94 -17.87 12.61 11.36
N LEU A 95 -18.25 11.89 10.30
CA LEU A 95 -18.87 12.45 9.11
C LEU A 95 -20.39 12.52 9.25
N LYS A 96 -20.98 13.58 8.69
CA LYS A 96 -22.45 13.70 8.62
C LYS A 96 -22.99 12.66 7.64
N PRO A 97 -24.19 12.08 7.89
CA PRO A 97 -24.79 11.07 7.01
C PRO A 97 -24.85 11.50 5.54
N LYS A 98 -25.23 12.76 5.28
CA LYS A 98 -25.29 13.34 3.93
C LYS A 98 -23.92 13.39 3.23
N THR A 99 -22.83 13.58 3.97
CA THR A 99 -21.47 13.59 3.43
C THR A 99 -21.02 12.18 3.07
N VAL A 100 -21.32 11.21 3.93
CA VAL A 100 -21.06 9.78 3.68
C VAL A 100 -21.76 9.33 2.40
N GLU A 101 -23.05 9.65 2.24
CA GLU A 101 -23.81 9.31 1.02
C GLU A 101 -23.21 9.93 -0.25
N MET A 102 -22.75 11.17 -0.18
CA MET A 102 -22.13 11.84 -1.33
C MET A 102 -20.80 11.19 -1.72
N LEU A 103 -19.96 10.85 -0.73
CA LEU A 103 -18.69 10.18 -0.96
C LEU A 103 -18.88 8.76 -1.51
N VAL A 104 -19.87 8.01 -1.02
CA VAL A 104 -20.25 6.70 -1.57
C VAL A 104 -20.61 6.82 -3.05
N LYS A 105 -21.44 7.80 -3.44
CA LYS A 105 -21.79 8.03 -4.85
C LYS A 105 -20.58 8.35 -5.72
N VAL A 106 -19.63 9.14 -5.22
CA VAL A 106 -18.39 9.46 -5.94
C VAL A 106 -17.56 8.18 -6.17
N ILE A 107 -17.44 7.33 -5.15
CA ILE A 107 -16.74 6.05 -5.24
C ILE A 107 -17.44 5.13 -6.25
N GLU A 108 -18.75 4.96 -6.14
CA GLU A 108 -19.56 4.16 -7.09
C GLU A 108 -19.39 4.64 -8.53
N LEU A 109 -19.39 5.96 -8.75
CA LEU A 109 -19.16 6.54 -10.07
C LEU A 109 -17.76 6.20 -10.58
N ALA A 110 -16.72 6.32 -9.75
CA ALA A 110 -15.34 6.05 -10.16
C ALA A 110 -15.12 4.61 -10.61
N TYR A 111 -15.76 3.63 -9.95
CA TYR A 111 -15.70 2.21 -10.35
C TYR A 111 -16.61 1.86 -11.53
N SER A 112 -17.62 2.69 -11.82
CA SER A 112 -18.53 2.49 -12.96
C SER A 112 -18.00 3.07 -14.28
N GLN A 113 -16.81 3.68 -14.29
CA GLN A 113 -16.21 4.34 -15.46
C GLN A 113 -14.99 3.58 -16.02
N GLU A 114 -14.73 2.35 -15.55
CA GLU A 114 -13.80 1.42 -16.21
C GLU A 114 -14.52 0.74 -17.39
N ASP A 115 -14.64 1.46 -18.52
CA ASP A 115 -14.90 0.94 -19.87
C ASP A 115 -13.79 1.42 -20.82
#